data_AF-A0A7Y2SJF2-F1
#
_entry.id   AF-A0A7Y2SJF2-F1
#
_cell.length_a   1.000
_cell.length_b   1.000
_cell.length_c   1.000
_cell.angle_alpha   90.00
_cell.angle_beta   90.00
_cell.angle_gamma   90.00
#
_symmetry.space_group_name_H-M   'P 1'
#
loop_
_entity.id
_entity.type
_entity.pdbx_description
1 polymer ?
#
loop_
_entity_poly.entity_id
_entity_poly.type
_entity_poly.pdbx_seq_one_letter_code
_entity_poly.pdbx_strand_id
1 'polypeptide(L)'
;MPTPKPTPSERSVTRTYRAAIRLGEDFITLEETITLPLEASDEDVQRAVDLGWRIYAAQREAVAQQIAGAREGHGHATPITVRDPDAPASDKQRNYIAALQDDLSWTNDQLGSYAGEQSVDLVTMTKGQASSFIDSLKKVAEERPRYSAEHSRARAVAESSPATGQPASEKQLQALARIAQTRAINLDAETSQRFGVSSESLTDDQARALLSEWQARPRPQRMVQS
;
A
#
# COMPACT_ATOMS: atom_id res chain seq x y z
N MET A 1 6.68 30.71 -52.60
CA MET A 1 6.25 30.08 -51.33
C MET A 1 5.75 28.67 -51.63
N PRO A 2 6.59 27.63 -51.56
CA PRO A 2 6.10 26.26 -51.57
C PRO A 2 5.73 25.85 -50.14
N THR A 3 4.48 25.47 -49.91
CA THR A 3 4.02 24.84 -48.67
C THR A 3 4.74 23.49 -48.50
N PRO A 4 5.34 23.19 -47.32
CA PRO A 4 5.96 21.90 -47.10
C PRO A 4 4.91 20.79 -47.16
N LYS A 5 5.21 19.74 -47.93
CA LYS A 5 4.43 18.50 -47.97
C LYS A 5 4.36 17.89 -46.57
N PRO A 6 3.22 17.29 -46.16
CA PRO A 6 3.18 16.50 -44.94
C PRO A 6 4.11 15.30 -45.10
N THR A 7 5.13 15.20 -44.25
CA THR A 7 6.03 14.05 -44.17
C THR A 7 5.25 12.82 -43.74
N PRO A 8 5.60 11.62 -44.27
CA PRO A 8 4.95 10.38 -43.88
C PRO A 8 5.18 10.17 -42.39
N SER A 9 4.11 9.85 -41.67
CA SER A 9 4.08 9.45 -40.25
C SER A 9 5.39 8.78 -39.80
N GLU A 10 6.27 9.57 -39.16
CA GLU A 10 7.47 9.07 -38.51
C GLU A 10 7.01 8.15 -37.39
N ARG A 11 7.11 6.86 -37.64
CA ARG A 11 6.87 5.85 -36.62
C ARG A 11 7.98 6.03 -35.58
N SER A 12 7.60 6.53 -34.40
CA SER A 12 8.50 6.68 -33.26
C SER A 12 8.19 5.66 -32.19
N VAL A 13 9.22 5.18 -31.50
CA VAL A 13 9.08 4.37 -30.29
C VAL A 13 9.22 5.30 -29.10
N THR A 14 8.15 5.42 -28.34
CA THR A 14 8.12 6.18 -27.10
C THR A 14 8.23 5.22 -25.92
N ARG A 15 9.24 5.42 -25.07
CA ARG A 15 9.39 4.68 -23.82
C ARG A 15 9.26 5.65 -22.66
N THR A 16 8.24 5.42 -21.83
CA THR A 16 7.97 6.19 -20.63
C THR A 16 8.52 5.43 -19.42
N TYR A 17 9.40 6.07 -18.67
CA TYR A 17 9.91 5.60 -17.40
C TYR A 17 9.14 6.30 -16.28
N ARG A 18 8.46 5.51 -15.44
CA ARG A 18 7.73 6.01 -14.27
C ARG A 18 8.34 5.46 -13.00
N ALA A 19 8.65 6.33 -12.05
CA ALA A 19 9.10 5.96 -10.72
C ALA A 19 8.22 6.64 -9.67
N ALA A 20 7.61 5.86 -8.79
CA ALA A 20 6.94 6.37 -7.61
C ALA A 20 7.93 6.35 -6.44
N ILE A 21 8.22 7.53 -5.90
CA ILE A 21 9.13 7.69 -4.77
C ILE A 21 8.30 8.10 -3.55
N ARG A 22 8.39 7.30 -2.48
CA ARG A 22 7.80 7.63 -1.19
C ARG A 22 8.77 8.50 -0.39
N LEU A 23 8.34 9.71 -0.05
CA LEU A 23 9.11 10.67 0.75
C LEU A 23 8.28 11.01 1.99
N GLY A 24 8.61 10.38 3.12
CA GLY A 24 7.81 10.50 4.35
C GLY A 24 6.41 9.90 4.17
N GLU A 25 5.38 10.73 4.35
CA GLU A 25 3.96 10.38 4.14
C GLU A 25 3.47 10.66 2.70
N ASP A 26 4.26 11.38 1.91
CA ASP A 26 3.90 11.79 0.55
C ASP A 26 4.45 10.82 -0.51
N PHE A 27 3.77 10.81 -1.66
CA PHE A 27 4.21 10.09 -2.85
C PHE A 27 4.46 11.08 -3.99
N ILE A 28 5.66 11.03 -4.55
CA ILE A 28 6.01 11.80 -5.75
C ILE A 28 6.16 10.82 -6.90
N THR A 29 5.50 11.10 -8.03
CA THR A 29 5.67 10.33 -9.27
C THR A 29 6.54 11.11 -10.23
N LEU A 30 7.65 10.51 -10.63
CA LEU A 30 8.51 11.01 -11.70
C LEU A 30 8.14 10.26 -12.98
N GLU A 31 7.80 11.01 -14.02
CA GLU A 31 7.53 10.50 -15.35
C GLU A 31 8.51 11.13 -16.33
N GLU A 32 9.24 10.29 -17.07
CA GLU A 32 10.12 10.74 -18.13
C GLU A 32 9.87 9.95 -19.40
N THR A 33 9.77 10.65 -20.52
CA THR A 33 9.38 10.08 -21.80
C THR A 33 10.48 10.30 -22.82
N ILE A 34 11.10 9.22 -23.28
CA ILE A 34 12.07 9.26 -24.36
C ILE A 34 11.36 8.80 -25.64
N THR A 35 11.39 9.65 -26.66
CA THR A 35 10.84 9.32 -27.98
C THR A 35 11.99 9.22 -28.96
N LEU A 36 12.15 8.04 -29.56
CA LEU A 36 13.17 7.78 -30.57
C LEU A 36 12.50 7.46 -31.91
N PRO A 37 13.04 7.92 -33.05
CA PRO A 37 12.61 7.45 -34.36
C PRO A 37 12.97 5.97 -34.53
N LEU A 38 12.19 5.21 -35.31
CA LEU A 38 12.49 3.78 -35.58
C LEU A 38 13.83 3.56 -36.29
N GLU A 39 14.37 4.59 -36.94
CA GLU A 39 15.67 4.56 -37.63
C GLU A 39 16.81 5.05 -36.73
N ALA A 40 16.57 5.23 -35.43
CA ALA A 40 17.58 5.66 -34.48
C ALA A 40 18.77 4.70 -34.51
N SER A 41 19.97 5.25 -34.70
CA SER A 41 21.20 4.47 -34.68
C SER A 41 21.50 3.98 -33.26
N ASP A 42 22.32 2.93 -33.14
CA ASP A 42 22.78 2.45 -31.83
C ASP A 42 23.46 3.57 -31.02
N GLU A 43 24.09 4.55 -31.68
CA GLU A 43 24.64 5.75 -31.02
C GLU A 43 23.57 6.68 -30.46
N ASP A 44 22.42 6.83 -31.12
CA ASP A 44 21.29 7.63 -30.62
C ASP A 44 20.63 6.94 -29.42
N VAL A 45 20.52 5.61 -29.47
CA VAL A 45 20.03 4.79 -28.36
C VAL A 45 20.97 4.91 -27.15
N GLN A 46 22.28 4.80 -27.37
CA GLN A 46 23.27 4.93 -26.30
C GLN A 46 23.22 6.32 -25.66
N ARG A 47 23.13 7.39 -26.46
CA ARG A 47 22.99 8.76 -25.94
C ARG A 47 21.73 8.96 -25.09
N ALA A 48 20.62 8.34 -25.48
CA ALA A 48 19.38 8.39 -24.71
C ALA A 48 19.49 7.63 -23.37
N VAL A 49 20.15 6.47 -23.37
CA VAL A 49 20.42 5.70 -22.15
C VAL A 49 21.35 6.48 -21.21
N ASP A 50 22.43 7.07 -21.73
CA ASP A 50 23.38 7.86 -20.96
C ASP A 50 22.72 9.10 -20.34
N LEU A 51 21.78 9.72 -21.06
CA LEU A 51 20.95 10.81 -20.53
C LEU A 51 20.07 10.34 -19.37
N GLY A 52 19.34 9.24 -19.54
CA GLY A 52 18.52 8.66 -18.48
C GLY A 52 19.33 8.29 -17.24
N TRP A 53 20.54 7.77 -17.43
CA TRP A 53 21.44 7.41 -16.32
C TRP A 53 21.98 8.62 -15.56
N ARG A 54 22.26 9.71 -16.28
CA ARG A 54 22.65 10.98 -15.67
C ARG A 54 21.53 11.61 -14.85
N ILE A 55 20.31 11.57 -15.36
CA ILE A 55 19.13 12.10 -14.67
C ILE A 55 18.84 11.27 -13.42
N TYR A 56 18.89 9.94 -13.53
CA TYR A 56 18.76 9.05 -12.38
C TYR A 56 19.82 9.33 -11.31
N ALA A 57 21.09 9.50 -11.70
CA ALA A 57 22.16 9.82 -10.76
C ALA A 57 21.92 11.15 -10.04
N ALA A 58 21.52 12.20 -10.76
CA ALA A 58 21.20 13.50 -10.19
C ALA A 58 19.99 13.43 -9.23
N GLN A 59 18.95 12.66 -9.58
CA GLN A 59 17.79 12.44 -8.72
C GLN A 59 18.16 11.67 -7.45
N ARG A 60 18.99 10.62 -7.58
CA ARG A 60 19.50 9.86 -6.42
C ARG A 60 20.28 10.75 -5.47
N GLU A 61 21.12 11.65 -6.00
CA GLU A 61 21.88 12.59 -5.18
C GLU A 61 21.00 13.64 -4.51
N ALA A 62 20.02 14.20 -5.22
CA ALA A 62 19.03 15.11 -4.64
C ALA A 62 18.23 14.45 -3.50
N VAL A 63 17.80 13.19 -3.68
CA VAL A 63 17.13 12.42 -2.62
C VAL A 63 18.07 12.16 -1.45
N ALA A 64 19.34 11.83 -1.69
CA ALA A 64 20.31 11.65 -0.62
C ALA A 64 20.54 12.94 0.18
N GLN A 65 20.60 14.10 -0.49
CA GLN A 65 20.70 15.41 0.15
C GLN A 65 19.43 15.77 0.93
N GLN A 66 18.24 15.42 0.42
CA GLN A 66 16.98 15.59 1.14
C GLN A 66 16.90 14.70 2.38
N ILE A 67 17.38 13.45 2.31
CA ILE A 67 17.48 12.56 3.46
C ILE A 67 18.49 13.10 4.49
N ALA A 68 19.65 13.61 4.03
CA ALA A 68 20.64 14.23 4.90
C ALA A 68 20.07 15.48 5.58
N GLY A 69 19.46 16.39 4.82
CA GLY A 69 18.79 17.58 5.35
C GLY A 69 17.61 17.26 6.27
N ALA A 70 16.86 16.18 5.99
CA ALA A 70 15.82 15.69 6.89
C ALA A 70 16.43 15.13 8.19
N ARG A 71 17.57 14.44 8.14
CA ARG A 71 18.28 13.98 9.34
C ARG A 71 18.91 15.12 10.15
N GLU A 72 19.29 16.21 9.50
CA GLU A 72 19.80 17.41 10.17
C GLU A 72 18.67 18.29 10.74
N GLY A 73 17.55 18.41 10.01
CA GLY A 73 16.37 19.19 10.40
C GLY A 73 15.47 18.49 11.42
N HIS A 74 15.35 17.15 11.34
CA HIS A 74 14.97 16.33 12.49
C HIS A 74 16.22 16.19 13.35
N GLY A 75 16.66 17.29 13.96
CA GLY A 75 17.73 17.28 14.93
C GLY A 75 17.53 16.05 15.82
N HIS A 76 18.59 15.25 15.96
CA HIS A 76 18.61 14.09 16.84
C HIS A 76 17.74 14.40 18.04
N ALA A 77 16.64 13.64 18.22
CA ALA A 77 15.74 13.82 19.35
C ALA A 77 16.63 14.06 20.55
N THR A 78 16.65 15.29 21.05
CA THR A 78 17.56 15.63 22.13
C THR A 78 17.19 14.64 23.22
N PRO A 79 18.14 13.79 23.67
CA PRO A 79 17.82 12.84 24.72
C PRO A 79 17.24 13.70 25.82
N ILE A 80 15.97 13.45 26.16
CA ILE A 80 15.29 14.14 27.24
C ILE A 80 16.25 14.01 28.41
N THR A 81 16.93 15.09 28.77
CA THR A 81 17.84 15.11 29.90
C THR A 81 16.95 15.01 31.10
N VAL A 82 16.64 13.77 31.50
CA VAL A 82 15.86 13.46 32.67
C VAL A 82 16.61 14.08 33.83
N ARG A 83 16.08 15.20 34.33
CA ARG A 83 16.66 15.91 35.46
C ARG A 83 16.56 14.97 36.66
N ASP A 84 17.71 14.43 37.06
CA ASP A 84 17.87 13.43 38.12
C ASP A 84 17.28 12.05 37.76
N PRO A 85 18.02 11.23 37.00
CA PRO A 85 17.55 9.93 36.49
C PRO A 85 17.42 8.86 37.57
N ASP A 86 18.11 9.02 38.71
CA ASP A 86 18.10 8.08 39.84
C ASP A 86 16.96 8.36 40.84
N ALA A 87 16.29 9.51 40.71
CA ALA A 87 15.10 9.80 41.48
C ALA A 87 13.96 8.80 41.17
N PRO A 88 13.07 8.51 42.14
CA PRO A 88 11.92 7.65 41.90
C PRO A 88 11.03 8.21 40.79
N ALA A 89 10.42 7.30 40.00
CA ALA A 89 9.55 7.68 38.89
C ALA A 89 8.46 8.68 39.34
N SER A 90 8.17 9.65 38.49
CA SER A 90 7.12 10.63 38.73
C SER A 90 5.74 10.01 38.53
N ASP A 91 4.73 10.51 39.27
CA ASP A 91 3.33 10.12 39.07
C ASP A 91 2.85 10.39 37.64
N LYS A 92 3.39 11.42 36.98
CA LYS A 92 3.12 11.67 35.56
C LYS A 92 3.59 10.51 34.67
N GLN A 93 4.75 9.93 34.95
CA GLN A 93 5.28 8.79 34.20
C GLN A 93 4.46 7.53 34.47
N ARG A 94 4.09 7.28 35.73
CA ARG A 94 3.20 6.17 36.10
C ARG A 94 1.83 6.26 35.42
N ASN A 95 1.21 7.43 35.44
CA ASN A 95 -0.07 7.66 34.75
C ASN A 95 0.07 7.51 33.23
N TYR A 96 1.21 7.90 32.66
CA TYR A 96 1.46 7.73 31.24
C TYR A 96 1.65 6.27 30.83
N ILE A 97 2.33 5.47 31.66
CA ILE A 97 2.42 4.01 31.48
C ILE A 97 1.02 3.38 31.52
N ALA A 98 0.17 3.80 32.46
CA ALA A 98 -1.22 3.33 32.53
C ALA A 98 -2.05 3.71 31.28
N ALA A 99 -1.86 4.93 30.75
CA ALA A 99 -2.51 5.34 29.51
C ALA A 99 -2.02 4.52 28.30
N LEU A 100 -0.71 4.24 28.21
CA LEU A 100 -0.14 3.39 27.16
C LEU A 100 -0.61 1.93 27.28
N GLN A 101 -0.78 1.43 28.50
CA GLN A 101 -1.35 0.10 28.73
C GLN A 101 -2.77 0.00 28.16
N ASP A 102 -3.61 1.01 28.38
CA ASP A 102 -4.98 1.07 27.86
C ASP A 102 -5.00 1.15 26.32
N ASP A 103 -4.15 2.00 25.73
CA ASP A 103 -4.00 2.14 24.27
C ASP A 103 -3.54 0.83 23.60
N LEU A 104 -2.60 0.12 24.24
CA LEU A 104 -2.14 -1.20 23.79
C LEU A 104 -3.15 -2.32 24.04
N SER A 105 -4.21 -2.03 24.82
CA SER A 105 -5.16 -3.00 25.36
C SER A 105 -4.47 -4.15 26.10
N TRP A 106 -3.43 -3.82 26.88
CA TRP A 106 -2.65 -4.78 27.65
C TRP A 106 -3.25 -5.04 29.02
N THR A 107 -3.27 -6.31 29.44
CA THR A 107 -3.60 -6.66 30.81
C THR A 107 -2.45 -6.31 31.76
N ASN A 108 -2.73 -6.18 33.06
CA ASN A 108 -1.70 -5.94 34.07
C ASN A 108 -0.61 -7.04 34.05
N ASP A 109 -0.99 -8.29 33.77
CA ASP A 109 -0.04 -9.40 33.66
C ASP A 109 0.89 -9.22 32.45
N GLN A 110 0.37 -8.78 31.31
CA GLN A 110 1.17 -8.53 30.10
C GLN A 110 2.15 -7.37 30.31
N LEU A 111 1.69 -6.28 30.92
CA LEU A 111 2.56 -5.15 31.26
C LEU A 111 3.65 -5.58 32.27
N GLY A 112 3.28 -6.38 33.27
CA GLY A 112 4.21 -6.91 34.26
C GLY A 112 5.25 -7.86 33.66
N SER A 113 4.84 -8.77 32.77
CA SER A 113 5.77 -9.64 32.02
C SER A 113 6.74 -8.82 31.18
N TYR A 114 6.24 -7.81 30.45
CA TYR A 114 7.08 -6.96 29.62
C TYR A 114 8.05 -6.09 30.43
N ALA A 115 7.61 -5.58 31.58
CA ALA A 115 8.49 -4.89 32.53
C ALA A 115 9.57 -5.83 33.08
N GLY A 116 9.21 -7.07 33.42
CA GLY A 116 10.14 -8.10 33.85
C GLY A 116 11.20 -8.45 32.80
N GLU A 117 10.81 -8.55 31.53
CA GLU A 117 11.75 -8.76 30.41
C GLU A 117 12.76 -7.61 30.27
N GLN A 118 12.32 -6.38 30.54
CA GLN A 118 13.16 -5.19 30.53
C GLN A 118 13.92 -4.98 31.85
N SER A 119 13.81 -5.91 32.81
CA SER A 119 14.37 -5.79 34.17
C SER A 119 13.94 -4.51 34.90
N VAL A 120 12.71 -4.05 34.67
CA VAL A 120 12.11 -2.87 35.29
C VAL A 120 11.07 -3.31 36.32
N ASP A 121 11.20 -2.87 37.56
CA ASP A 121 10.15 -2.99 38.57
C ASP A 121 9.18 -1.80 38.47
N LEU A 122 7.92 -2.07 38.14
CA LEU A 122 6.89 -1.04 37.96
C LEU A 122 6.63 -0.20 39.21
N VAL A 123 6.94 -0.73 40.40
CA VAL A 123 6.69 -0.06 41.68
C VAL A 123 7.89 0.81 42.11
N THR A 124 9.11 0.32 41.89
CA THR A 124 10.34 0.96 42.39
C THR A 124 11.20 1.63 41.31
N MET A 125 10.72 1.65 40.06
CA MET A 125 11.47 2.24 38.94
C MET A 125 11.88 3.70 39.18
N THR A 126 13.08 4.04 38.70
CA THR A 126 13.57 5.42 38.66
C THR A 126 12.98 6.18 37.48
N LYS A 127 13.11 7.51 37.45
CA LYS A 127 12.66 8.33 36.31
C LYS A 127 13.36 7.95 35.01
N GLY A 128 14.64 7.58 35.08
CA GLY A 128 15.41 7.10 33.93
C GLY A 128 14.84 5.78 33.39
N GLN A 129 14.58 4.83 34.29
CA GLN A 129 13.97 3.55 33.94
C GLN A 129 12.56 3.71 33.39
N ALA A 130 11.74 4.55 34.02
CA ALA A 130 10.39 4.87 33.58
C ALA A 130 10.37 5.50 32.17
N SER A 131 11.30 6.41 31.88
CA SER A 131 11.39 7.05 30.56
C SER A 131 11.78 6.05 29.48
N SER A 132 12.82 5.24 29.75
CA SER A 132 13.24 4.16 28.84
C SER A 132 12.12 3.16 28.58
N PHE A 133 11.38 2.79 29.63
CA PHE A 133 10.24 1.88 29.54
C PHE A 133 9.06 2.48 28.77
N ILE A 134 8.78 3.78 28.93
CA ILE A 134 7.77 4.49 28.14
C ILE A 134 8.16 4.48 26.65
N ASP A 135 9.43 4.72 26.34
CA ASP A 135 9.90 4.75 24.96
C ASP A 135 9.83 3.36 24.31
N SER A 136 10.10 2.28 25.07
CA SER A 136 9.90 0.92 24.57
C SER A 136 8.42 0.59 24.35
N LEU A 137 7.53 0.99 25.25
CA LEU A 137 6.07 0.82 25.07
C LEU A 137 5.55 1.58 23.85
N LYS A 138 5.99 2.82 23.63
CA LYS A 138 5.62 3.60 22.42
C LYS A 138 6.06 2.89 21.15
N LYS A 139 7.28 2.35 21.13
CA LYS A 139 7.78 1.60 19.98
C LYS A 139 6.90 0.39 19.67
N VAL A 140 6.45 -0.34 20.69
CA VAL A 140 5.53 -1.47 20.50
C VAL A 140 4.16 -1.00 19.97
N ALA A 141 3.67 0.14 20.47
CA ALA A 141 2.42 0.74 19.99
C ALA A 141 2.50 1.16 18.51
N GLU A 142 3.66 1.67 18.06
CA GLU A 142 3.90 2.04 16.66
C GLU A 142 4.12 0.84 15.74
N GLU A 143 4.68 -0.26 16.24
CA GLU A 143 4.97 -1.46 15.44
C GLU A 143 3.72 -2.31 15.17
N ARG A 144 2.76 -2.36 16.11
CA ARG A 144 1.49 -3.09 15.92
C ARG A 144 0.68 -2.69 14.67
N PRO A 145 0.41 -1.39 14.40
CA PRO A 145 -0.31 -0.99 13.20
C PRO A 145 0.50 -1.27 11.93
N ARG A 146 1.84 -1.22 11.99
CA ARG A 146 2.70 -1.56 10.85
C ARG A 146 2.62 -3.05 10.50
N TYR A 147 2.77 -3.94 11.48
CA TYR A 147 2.64 -5.38 11.26
C TYR A 147 1.23 -5.79 10.85
N SER A 148 0.17 -5.16 11.41
CA SER A 148 -1.21 -5.41 11.01
C SER A 148 -1.49 -4.95 9.57
N ALA A 149 -1.02 -3.76 9.18
CA ALA A 149 -1.15 -3.24 7.82
C ALA A 149 -0.31 -4.06 6.82
N GLU A 150 0.86 -4.53 7.23
CA GLU A 150 1.76 -5.31 6.39
C GLU A 150 1.30 -6.77 6.25
N HIS A 151 0.72 -7.39 7.30
CA HIS A 151 0.02 -8.67 7.16
C HIS A 151 -1.25 -8.56 6.32
N SER A 152 -2.00 -7.45 6.43
CA SER A 152 -3.18 -7.21 5.59
C SER A 152 -2.79 -7.02 4.12
N ARG A 153 -1.65 -6.35 3.85
CA ARG A 153 -1.09 -6.23 2.50
C ARG A 153 -0.48 -7.54 2.00
N ALA A 154 0.24 -8.29 2.82
CA ALA A 154 0.80 -9.59 2.45
C ALA A 154 -0.30 -10.62 2.19
N ARG A 155 -1.42 -10.57 2.93
CA ARG A 155 -2.61 -11.37 2.65
C ARG A 155 -3.32 -10.93 1.37
N ALA A 156 -3.42 -9.63 1.10
CA ALA A 156 -3.96 -9.13 -0.18
C ALA A 156 -3.06 -9.49 -1.38
N VAL A 157 -1.74 -9.59 -1.18
CA VAL A 157 -0.79 -10.01 -2.23
C VAL A 157 -0.79 -11.53 -2.40
N ALA A 158 -0.93 -12.31 -1.31
CA ALA A 158 -1.10 -13.77 -1.38
C ALA A 158 -2.46 -14.19 -1.97
N GLU A 159 -3.52 -13.39 -1.76
CA GLU A 159 -4.84 -13.54 -2.40
C GLU A 159 -4.88 -13.01 -3.85
N SER A 160 -3.75 -12.49 -4.36
CA SER A 160 -3.59 -12.03 -5.75
C SER A 160 -2.66 -12.92 -6.59
N SER A 161 -2.25 -14.08 -6.06
CA SER A 161 -1.75 -15.19 -6.90
C SER A 161 -2.95 -15.96 -7.47
N PRO A 162 -2.96 -16.33 -8.76
CA PRO A 162 -4.11 -16.94 -9.42
C PRO A 162 -4.26 -18.40 -8.95
N ALA A 163 -4.97 -18.60 -7.84
CA ALA A 163 -5.47 -19.91 -7.45
C ALA A 163 -6.73 -20.21 -8.27
N THR A 164 -6.52 -20.64 -9.52
CA THR A 164 -7.56 -21.24 -10.36
C THR A 164 -8.22 -22.38 -9.59
N GLY A 165 -9.44 -22.16 -9.11
CA GLY A 165 -10.31 -23.22 -8.58
C GLY A 165 -10.94 -23.01 -7.19
N GLN A 166 -10.76 -21.87 -6.53
CA GLN A 166 -11.55 -21.62 -5.30
C GLN A 166 -13.04 -21.38 -5.64
N PRO A 167 -13.98 -22.00 -4.92
CA PRO A 167 -15.40 -21.75 -5.10
C PRO A 167 -15.73 -20.30 -4.76
N ALA A 168 -16.70 -19.73 -5.46
CA ALA A 168 -17.16 -18.36 -5.25
C ALA A 168 -17.63 -18.18 -3.80
N SER A 169 -17.27 -17.05 -3.20
CA SER A 169 -17.74 -16.72 -1.86
C SER A 169 -19.26 -16.55 -1.85
N GLU A 170 -19.89 -16.90 -0.73
CA GLU A 170 -21.34 -16.75 -0.54
C GLU A 170 -21.83 -15.31 -0.81
N LYS A 171 -21.01 -14.31 -0.45
CA LYS A 171 -21.30 -12.90 -0.73
C LYS A 171 -21.36 -12.58 -2.22
N GLN A 172 -20.49 -13.20 -3.04
CA GLN A 172 -20.50 -13.01 -4.48
C GLN A 172 -21.69 -13.70 -5.13
N LEU A 173 -22.03 -14.91 -4.68
CA LEU A 173 -23.22 -15.63 -5.15
C LEU A 173 -24.50 -14.85 -4.84
N GLN A 174 -24.62 -14.30 -3.63
CA GLN A 174 -25.75 -13.43 -3.26
C GLN A 174 -25.79 -12.13 -4.10
N ALA A 175 -24.64 -11.52 -4.36
CA ALA A 175 -24.57 -10.33 -5.21
C ALA A 175 -24.99 -10.63 -6.67
N LEU A 176 -24.54 -11.77 -7.22
CA LEU A 176 -24.94 -12.25 -8.54
C LEU A 176 -26.44 -12.53 -8.60
N ALA A 177 -26.99 -13.23 -7.61
CA ALA A 177 -28.42 -13.51 -7.52
C ALA A 177 -29.25 -12.22 -7.49
N ARG A 178 -28.80 -11.20 -6.73
CA ARG A 178 -29.47 -9.90 -6.64
C ARG A 178 -29.45 -9.14 -7.98
N ILE A 179 -28.30 -9.15 -8.68
CA ILE A 179 -28.19 -8.49 -9.99
C ILE A 179 -28.99 -9.25 -11.05
N ALA A 180 -28.95 -10.58 -11.04
CA ALA A 180 -29.73 -11.44 -11.91
C ALA A 180 -31.24 -11.18 -11.75
N GLN A 181 -31.73 -11.11 -10.51
CA GLN A 181 -33.12 -10.78 -10.19
C GLN A 181 -33.50 -9.38 -10.67
N THR A 182 -32.63 -8.38 -10.45
CA THR A 182 -32.87 -6.99 -10.88
C THR A 182 -32.93 -6.85 -12.41
N ARG A 183 -32.19 -7.70 -13.13
CA ARG A 183 -32.07 -7.67 -14.59
C ARG A 183 -32.94 -8.71 -15.31
N ALA A 184 -33.71 -9.51 -14.57
CA ALA A 184 -34.47 -10.65 -15.08
C ALA A 184 -33.60 -11.63 -15.90
N ILE A 185 -32.34 -11.83 -15.48
CA ILE A 185 -31.42 -12.81 -16.06
C ILE A 185 -31.55 -14.11 -15.28
N ASN A 186 -31.64 -15.25 -15.98
CA ASN A 186 -31.59 -16.55 -15.34
C ASN A 186 -30.11 -16.90 -15.05
N LEU A 187 -29.72 -16.80 -13.78
CA LEU A 187 -28.33 -17.00 -13.35
C LEU A 187 -27.82 -18.39 -13.73
N ASP A 188 -28.58 -19.46 -13.44
CA ASP A 188 -28.17 -20.84 -13.78
C ASP A 188 -28.06 -21.07 -15.28
N ALA A 189 -28.95 -20.47 -16.08
CA ALA A 189 -28.88 -20.59 -17.53
C ALA A 189 -27.62 -19.90 -18.09
N GLU A 190 -27.28 -18.71 -17.58
CA GLU A 190 -26.10 -17.97 -18.04
C GLU A 190 -24.79 -18.66 -17.61
N THR A 191 -24.72 -19.17 -16.38
CA THR A 191 -23.52 -19.88 -15.89
C THR A 191 -23.33 -21.19 -16.61
N SER A 192 -24.42 -21.92 -16.87
CA SER A 192 -24.38 -23.16 -17.65
C SER A 192 -23.98 -22.90 -19.10
N GLN A 193 -24.48 -21.82 -19.72
CA GLN A 193 -24.15 -21.47 -21.09
C GLN A 193 -22.68 -21.02 -21.25
N ARG A 194 -22.16 -20.22 -20.31
CA ARG A 194 -20.82 -19.62 -20.43
C ARG A 194 -19.71 -20.49 -19.88
N PHE A 195 -19.97 -21.20 -18.79
CA PHE A 195 -18.95 -21.92 -18.04
C PHE A 195 -19.24 -23.43 -17.95
N GLY A 196 -20.40 -23.90 -18.41
CA GLY A 196 -20.77 -25.31 -18.33
C GLY A 196 -21.03 -25.80 -16.90
N VAL A 197 -21.21 -24.88 -15.94
CA VAL A 197 -21.36 -25.18 -14.52
C VAL A 197 -22.62 -24.52 -13.93
N SER A 198 -23.16 -25.14 -12.87
CA SER A 198 -24.26 -24.58 -12.09
C SER A 198 -23.82 -23.31 -11.36
N SER A 199 -24.77 -22.43 -11.04
CA SER A 199 -24.48 -21.17 -10.34
C SER A 199 -23.83 -21.40 -8.96
N GLU A 200 -24.13 -22.52 -8.31
CA GLU A 200 -23.55 -22.91 -7.01
C GLU A 200 -22.08 -23.39 -7.11
N SER A 201 -21.65 -23.78 -8.31
CA SER A 201 -20.31 -24.31 -8.59
C SER A 201 -19.38 -23.30 -9.26
N LEU A 202 -19.77 -22.01 -9.27
CA LEU A 202 -18.92 -20.95 -9.78
C LEU A 202 -17.64 -20.82 -8.96
N THR A 203 -16.53 -20.53 -9.63
CA THR A 203 -15.30 -20.13 -8.95
C THR A 203 -15.29 -18.63 -8.63
N ASP A 204 -14.46 -18.21 -7.69
CA ASP A 204 -14.28 -16.80 -7.31
C ASP A 204 -13.98 -15.92 -8.53
N ASP A 205 -13.09 -16.38 -9.43
CA ASP A 205 -12.74 -15.68 -10.67
C ASP A 205 -13.94 -15.58 -11.63
N GLN A 206 -14.70 -16.66 -11.81
CA GLN A 206 -15.89 -16.66 -12.68
C GLN A 206 -16.98 -15.72 -12.12
N ALA A 207 -17.18 -15.75 -10.79
CA ALA A 207 -18.13 -14.88 -10.12
C ALA A 207 -17.72 -13.40 -10.19
N ARG A 208 -16.43 -13.09 -10.01
CA ARG A 208 -15.88 -11.73 -10.17
C ARG A 208 -16.00 -11.22 -11.60
N ALA A 209 -15.70 -12.06 -12.60
CA ALA A 209 -15.84 -11.71 -14.00
C ALA A 209 -17.30 -11.35 -14.33
N LEU A 210 -18.27 -12.17 -13.90
CA LEU A 210 -19.70 -11.90 -14.07
C LEU A 210 -20.15 -10.62 -13.34
N LEU A 211 -19.72 -10.43 -12.09
CA LEU A 211 -20.06 -9.24 -11.31
C LEU A 211 -19.54 -7.97 -11.98
N SER A 212 -18.28 -7.97 -12.42
CA SER A 212 -17.67 -6.83 -13.11
C SER A 212 -18.39 -6.53 -14.42
N GLU A 213 -18.66 -7.55 -15.26
CA GLU A 213 -19.36 -7.36 -16.53
C GLU A 213 -20.78 -6.83 -16.32
N TRP A 214 -21.51 -7.41 -15.38
CA TRP A 214 -22.90 -7.00 -15.12
C TRP A 214 -22.95 -5.64 -14.44
N GLN A 215 -21.99 -5.27 -13.60
CA GLN A 215 -21.94 -3.92 -13.03
C GLN A 215 -21.51 -2.88 -14.07
N ALA A 216 -20.58 -3.20 -14.97
CA ALA A 216 -20.06 -2.29 -15.99
C ALA A 216 -21.01 -2.07 -17.18
N ARG A 217 -21.90 -3.02 -17.49
CA ARG A 217 -22.90 -2.85 -18.55
C ARG A 217 -24.15 -2.14 -18.03
N PRO A 218 -24.42 -0.88 -18.44
CA PRO A 218 -25.75 -0.29 -18.27
C PRO A 218 -26.78 -1.02 -19.15
N ARG A 219 -28.02 -1.06 -18.67
CA ARG A 219 -29.18 -1.74 -19.28
C ARG A 219 -29.26 -1.41 -20.79
N PRO A 220 -29.30 -2.37 -21.72
CA PRO A 220 -29.81 -2.07 -23.05
C PRO A 220 -31.30 -1.73 -22.86
N GLN A 221 -31.66 -0.47 -23.08
CA GLN A 221 -33.05 -0.07 -23.13
C GLN A 221 -33.72 -0.91 -24.23
N ARG A 222 -34.69 -1.73 -23.84
CA ARG A 222 -35.64 -2.34 -24.78
C ARG A 222 -36.26 -1.22 -25.60
N MET A 223 -35.82 -1.06 -26.85
CA MET A 223 -36.61 -0.35 -27.85
C MET A 223 -37.89 -1.15 -28.03
N VAL A 224 -38.98 -0.61 -27.49
CA VAL A 224 -40.35 -1.01 -27.80
C VAL A 224 -40.54 -0.68 -29.28
N GLN A 225 -40.60 -1.70 -30.14
CA GLN A 225 -41.08 -1.53 -31.51
C GLN A 225 -42.60 -1.36 -31.45
N SER A 226 -43.08 -0.24 -31.99
CA SER A 226 -44.48 0.03 -32.33
C SER A 226 -44.87 -0.67 -33.62
#